data_AF-A0A7W4PIE1-F1
#
_entry.id   AF-A0A7W4PIE1-F1
#
_cell.length_a   1.000
_cell.length_b   1.000
_cell.length_c   1.000
_cell.angle_alpha   90.00
_cell.angle_beta   90.00
_cell.angle_gamma   90.00
#
_symmetry.space_group_name_H-M   'P 1'
#
loop_
_entity.id
_entity.type
_entity.pdbx_description
1 polymer ?
#
loop_
_entity_poly.entity_id
_entity_poly.type
_entity_poly.pdbx_seq_one_letter_code
_entity_poly.pdbx_strand_id
1 'polypeptide(L)'
;LQQDLPATPCDAGLTALMGQAVRTATGEDAPRVLVSGAGHDAMVMARLAPMSMLFLRCAGGISHHPAEAVRDADVELALRAMTDFIERYERRGP
;
A
#
# COMPACT_ATOMS: atom_id res chain seq x y z
N LEU A 1 3.45 -19.69 -15.98
CA LEU A 1 3.48 -20.19 -14.59
C LEU A 1 2.67 -19.21 -13.75
N GLN A 2 1.41 -19.53 -13.47
CA GLN A 2 0.62 -18.78 -12.50
C GLN A 2 0.89 -19.40 -11.12
N GLN A 3 1.41 -18.61 -10.20
CA GLN A 3 1.68 -19.07 -8.83
C GLN A 3 0.35 -19.03 -8.07
N ASP A 4 -0.14 -20.19 -7.64
CA ASP A 4 -1.38 -20.29 -6.86
C ASP A 4 -1.04 -20.18 -5.36
N LEU A 5 -0.94 -18.94 -4.88
CA LEU A 5 -0.64 -18.63 -3.48
C LEU A 5 -1.94 -18.36 -2.72
N PRO A 6 -2.07 -18.83 -1.46
CA PRO A 6 -3.24 -18.52 -0.65
C PRO A 6 -3.35 -17.00 -0.41
N ALA A 7 -4.60 -16.53 -0.26
CA ALA A 7 -4.86 -15.16 0.15
C ALA A 7 -4.08 -14.84 1.43
N THR A 8 -3.33 -13.73 1.40
CA THR A 8 -2.43 -13.36 2.50
C THR A 8 -2.91 -12.03 3.10
N PRO A 9 -3.50 -12.04 4.31
CA PRO A 9 -4.03 -10.82 4.92
C PRO A 9 -2.89 -9.87 5.34
N CYS A 10 -3.09 -8.58 5.11
CA CYS A 10 -2.25 -7.55 5.73
C CYS A 10 -2.51 -7.50 7.24
N ASP A 11 -1.50 -7.08 8.01
CA ASP A 11 -1.63 -6.83 9.43
C ASP A 11 -2.61 -5.68 9.68
N ALA A 12 -3.58 -5.89 10.56
CA ALA A 12 -4.63 -4.92 10.84
C ALA A 12 -4.09 -3.63 11.47
N GLY A 13 -3.08 -3.74 12.33
CA GLY A 13 -2.45 -2.59 13.00
C GLY A 13 -1.65 -1.74 12.03
N LEU A 14 -0.85 -2.36 11.17
CA LEU A 14 -0.10 -1.66 10.12
C LEU A 14 -1.03 -1.05 9.07
N THR A 15 -2.12 -1.74 8.71
CA THR A 15 -3.12 -1.21 7.78
C THR A 15 -3.85 0.00 8.37
N ALA A 16 -4.20 -0.03 9.65
CA ALA A 16 -4.77 1.13 10.34
C ALA A 16 -3.78 2.31 10.38
N LEU A 17 -2.48 2.04 10.61
CA LEU A 17 -1.43 3.05 10.63
C LEU A 17 -1.19 3.67 9.25
N MET A 18 -1.15 2.84 8.20
CA MET A 18 -1.09 3.28 6.81
C MET A 18 -2.31 4.14 6.47
N GLY A 19 -3.49 3.73 6.92
CA GLY A 19 -4.72 4.53 6.79
C GLY A 19 -4.59 5.91 7.41
N GLN A 20 -3.99 6.05 8.60
CA GLN A 20 -3.71 7.36 9.20
C GLN A 20 -2.78 8.21 8.34
N ALA A 21 -1.71 7.61 7.83
CA ALA A 21 -0.75 8.33 7.01
C ALA A 21 -1.34 8.81 5.68
N VAL A 22 -2.18 7.98 5.03
CA VAL A 22 -2.92 8.37 3.84
C VAL A 22 -3.88 9.52 4.14
N ARG A 23 -4.62 9.48 5.26
CA ARG A 23 -5.49 10.61 5.67
C ARG A 23 -4.70 11.91 5.81
N THR A 24 -3.53 11.86 6.44
CA THR A 24 -2.67 13.04 6.61
C THR A 24 -2.17 13.56 5.27
N ALA A 25 -1.80 12.68 4.34
CA ALA A 25 -1.30 13.08 3.02
C ALA A 25 -2.40 13.66 2.11
N THR A 26 -3.59 13.07 2.11
CA THR A 26 -4.67 13.42 1.15
C THR A 26 -5.72 14.37 1.71
N GLY A 27 -5.87 14.45 3.04
CA GLY A 27 -6.97 15.15 3.69
C GLY A 27 -8.33 14.45 3.58
N GLU A 28 -8.38 13.23 3.05
CA GLU A 28 -9.62 12.44 2.99
C GLU A 28 -9.91 11.77 4.33
N ASP A 29 -11.14 11.86 4.84
CA ASP A 29 -11.49 11.27 6.15
C ASP A 29 -11.51 9.73 6.14
N ALA A 30 -11.75 9.10 4.99
CA ALA A 30 -11.91 7.66 4.86
C ALA A 30 -11.20 7.11 3.61
N PRO A 31 -9.88 6.84 3.71
CA PRO A 31 -9.13 6.20 2.63
C PRO A 31 -9.70 4.82 2.28
N ARG A 32 -9.71 4.49 1.00
CA ARG A 32 -10.22 3.19 0.52
C ARG A 32 -9.29 2.06 0.94
N VAL A 33 -9.88 0.99 1.47
CA VAL A 33 -9.18 -0.28 1.68
C VAL A 33 -9.51 -1.20 0.52
N LEU A 34 -8.48 -1.74 -0.14
CA LEU A 34 -8.61 -2.55 -1.34
C LEU A 34 -7.92 -3.90 -1.13
N VAL A 35 -8.45 -4.94 -1.78
CA VAL A 35 -7.78 -6.24 -1.89
C VAL A 35 -6.91 -6.23 -3.15
N SER A 36 -5.65 -6.62 -3.03
CA SER A 36 -4.78 -6.81 -4.19
C SER A 36 -5.16 -8.07 -4.95
N GLY A 37 -5.45 -7.94 -6.25
CA GLY A 37 -5.66 -9.08 -7.15
C GLY A 37 -4.35 -9.68 -7.69
N ALA A 38 -3.23 -8.95 -7.60
CA ALA A 38 -1.93 -9.40 -8.07
C ALA A 38 -1.06 -9.94 -6.93
N GLY A 39 -0.17 -10.88 -7.29
CA GLY A 39 0.88 -11.36 -6.41
C GLY A 39 1.95 -10.30 -6.17
N HIS A 40 2.38 -10.15 -4.92
CA HIS A 40 3.46 -9.23 -4.52
C HIS A 40 4.41 -9.94 -3.56
N ASP A 41 5.67 -9.50 -3.50
CA ASP A 41 6.65 -10.02 -2.54
C ASP A 41 6.17 -9.94 -1.09
N ALA A 42 5.35 -8.93 -0.77
CA ALA A 42 4.68 -8.79 0.53
C ALA A 42 3.93 -10.05 0.96
N MET A 43 3.34 -10.80 0.02
CA MET A 43 2.66 -12.07 0.32
C MET A 43 3.62 -13.14 0.83
N VAL A 44 4.85 -13.18 0.30
CA VAL A 44 5.89 -14.10 0.76
C VAL A 44 6.46 -13.62 2.10
N MET A 45 6.70 -12.32 2.22
CA MET A 45 7.24 -11.67 3.43
C MET A 45 6.31 -11.77 4.64
N ALA A 46 5.00 -11.89 4.43
CA ALA A 46 4.01 -12.05 5.50
C ALA A 46 4.26 -13.27 6.41
N ARG A 47 5.06 -14.26 5.97
CA ARG A 47 5.46 -15.39 6.81
C ARG A 47 6.55 -15.04 7.83
N LEU A 48 7.24 -13.92 7.62
CA LEU A 48 8.40 -13.50 8.42
C LEU A 48 8.07 -12.30 9.30
N ALA A 49 7.23 -11.38 8.82
CA ALA A 49 6.89 -10.15 9.53
C ALA A 49 5.48 -9.66 9.17
N PRO A 50 4.84 -8.87 10.05
CA PRO A 50 3.63 -8.12 9.72
C PRO A 50 3.87 -7.23 8.49
N MET A 51 2.91 -7.17 7.57
CA MET A 51 3.00 -6.36 6.35
C MET A 51 1.73 -5.55 6.10
N SER A 52 1.88 -4.44 5.38
CA SER A 52 0.79 -3.65 4.82
C SER A 52 1.25 -3.06 3.49
N MET A 53 0.32 -2.65 2.64
CA MET A 53 0.59 -2.16 1.29
C MET A 53 -0.13 -0.83 1.05
N LEU A 54 0.50 0.05 0.28
CA LEU A 54 -0.07 1.31 -0.20
C LEU A 54 -0.31 1.20 -1.72
N PHE A 55 -1.51 1.53 -2.17
CA PHE A 55 -1.86 1.56 -3.59
C PHE A 55 -1.85 2.98 -4.14
N LEU A 56 -1.36 3.13 -5.37
CA LEU A 56 -1.45 4.35 -6.16
C LEU A 56 -2.48 4.16 -7.28
N ARG A 57 -3.07 5.27 -7.72
CA ARG A 57 -3.93 5.27 -8.90
C ARG A 57 -3.06 5.10 -10.15
N CYS A 58 -3.44 4.15 -11.01
CA CYS A 58 -2.86 3.99 -12.34
C CYS A 58 -3.90 4.37 -13.41
N ALA A 59 -3.47 5.03 -14.48
CA ALA A 59 -4.33 5.46 -15.57
C ALA A 59 -5.05 4.25 -16.20
N GLY A 60 -6.38 4.23 -16.12
CA GLY A 60 -7.21 3.14 -16.64
C GLY A 60 -7.01 1.78 -15.95
N GLY A 61 -6.26 1.72 -14.83
CA GLY A 61 -5.89 0.45 -14.19
C GLY A 61 -4.98 -0.43 -15.04
N ILE A 62 -4.31 0.13 -16.04
CA ILE A 62 -3.42 -0.58 -16.95
C ILE A 62 -2.12 -0.93 -16.21
N SER A 63 -1.64 -2.16 -16.34
CA SER A 63 -0.32 -2.56 -15.84
C SER A 63 0.32 -3.59 -16.77
N HIS A 64 1.65 -3.77 -16.68
CA HIS A 64 2.44 -4.64 -17.57
C HIS A 64 2.31 -4.28 -19.05
N HIS A 65 2.11 -2.99 -19.34
CA HIS A 65 1.91 -2.48 -20.68
C HIS A 65 2.65 -1.13 -20.82
N PRO A 66 3.20 -0.77 -21.99
CA PRO A 66 3.89 0.51 -22.18
C PRO A 66 3.05 1.78 -21.89
N ALA A 67 1.72 1.63 -21.83
CA ALA A 67 0.79 2.71 -21.49
C ALA A 67 0.47 2.79 -19.98
N GLU A 68 1.07 1.92 -19.16
CA GLU A 68 1.01 2.03 -17.70
C GLU A 68 1.58 3.40 -17.27
N ALA A 69 0.80 4.15 -16.49
CA ALA A 69 1.17 5.50 -16.10
C ALA A 69 0.52 5.90 -14.79
N VAL A 70 1.29 6.62 -13.97
CA VAL A 70 0.84 7.29 -12.75
C VAL A 70 0.98 8.79 -12.93
N ARG A 71 0.16 9.58 -12.23
CA ARG A 71 0.28 11.05 -12.26
C ARG A 71 1.28 11.50 -11.20
N ASP A 72 2.06 12.53 -11.49
CA ASP A 72 3.02 13.09 -10.52
C ASP A 72 2.37 13.47 -9.19
N ALA A 73 1.14 14.00 -9.22
CA ALA A 73 0.38 14.32 -8.02
C ALA A 73 0.04 13.07 -7.17
N ASP A 74 -0.21 11.91 -7.81
CA ASP A 74 -0.47 10.65 -7.10
C ASP A 74 0.81 10.11 -6.47
N VAL A 75 1.95 10.25 -7.16
CA VAL A 75 3.27 9.87 -6.65
C VAL A 75 3.65 10.73 -5.44
N GLU A 76 3.45 12.05 -5.51
CA GLU A 76 3.73 12.96 -4.41
C GLU A 76 2.90 12.63 -3.15
N LEU A 77 1.61 12.36 -3.32
CA LEU A 77 0.74 11.96 -2.20
C LEU A 77 1.20 10.62 -1.59
N ALA A 78 1.57 9.67 -2.42
CA ALA A 78 2.05 8.37 -1.95
C ALA A 78 3.40 8.46 -1.23
N LEU A 79 4.30 9.30 -1.73
CA LEU A 79 5.58 9.58 -1.08
C LEU A 79 5.35 10.15 0.32
N ARG A 80 4.51 11.18 0.44
CA ARG A 80 4.15 11.77 1.74
C ARG A 80 3.53 10.75 2.69
N ALA A 81 2.58 9.95 2.19
CA ALA A 81 1.92 8.92 3.00
C ALA A 81 2.91 7.83 3.46
N MET A 82 3.80 7.38 2.59
CA MET A 82 4.79 6.35 2.95
C MET A 82 5.82 6.88 3.96
N THR A 83 6.29 8.12 3.79
CA THR A 83 7.19 8.77 4.75
C THR A 83 6.53 8.90 6.12
N ASP A 84 5.32 9.45 6.20
CA ASP A 84 4.59 9.57 7.48
C ASP A 84 4.29 8.19 8.10
N PHE A 85 3.98 7.18 7.30
CA PHE A 85 3.82 5.81 7.78
C PHE A 85 5.08 5.27 8.46
N ILE A 86 6.25 5.42 7.81
CA ILE A 86 7.53 4.95 8.36
C ILE A 86 7.85 5.68 9.68
N GLU A 87 7.69 7.01 9.71
CA GLU A 87 7.93 7.79 10.92
C GLU A 87 6.99 7.39 12.07
N ARG A 88 5.71 7.12 11.78
CA ARG A 88 4.76 6.62 12.77
C ARG A 88 5.12 5.22 13.25
N TYR A 89 5.56 4.36 12.35
CA TYR A 89 5.98 3.00 12.67
C TYR A 89 7.17 3.02 13.62
N GLU A 90 8.20 3.84 13.34
CA GLU A 90 9.35 4.02 14.24
C GLU A 90 8.94 4.52 15.63
N ARG A 91 8.03 5.50 15.70
CA ARG A 91 7.54 6.05 16.98
C ARG A 91 6.73 5.05 17.81
N ARG A 92 6.19 3.98 17.21
CA ARG A 92 5.38 2.99 17.93
C ARG A 92 6.20 2.17 18.92
N GLY A 93 7.52 2.11 18.74
CA GLY A 93 8.40 1.24 19.51
C GLY A 93 8.21 -0.25 19.13
N PRO A 94 9.04 -1.14 19.69
CA PRO A 94 8.92 -2.57 19.49
C PRO A 94 7.60 -3.15 20.06
#